data_AF-A0A6M0C5M5-F1
#
_entry.id   AF-A0A6M0C5M5-F1
#
_cell.length_a   1.000
_cell.length_b   1.000
_cell.length_c   1.000
_cell.angle_alpha   90.00
_cell.angle_beta   90.00
_cell.angle_gamma   90.00
#
_symmetry.space_group_name_H-M   'P 1'
#
loop_
_entity.id
_entity.type
_entity.pdbx_description
1 polymer ?
#
loop_
_entity_poly.entity_id
_entity_poly.type
_entity_poly.pdbx_seq_one_letter_code
_entity_poly.pdbx_strand_id
1 'polypeptide(L)'
;MARDRIARIVEKWLLVEPLLLATWTSHALVSEPRIQTIRVQRGRIEYNPEFIEQLSDRHLEATLRFEALRILLKHPYSRRQAHSAISYAASNLTLQEYLQTELPFPRARDVFGDRRYDQQFFEFYYHQLLDRESPTWPTTSPEETASVASGAGTGEAEAALASGSSGSSQSESEPTSDPRDGPPDLLSVYTDPTKSGVENTNQWDRDELLSDRLDELVKMAQANDSWGSIGGKLREQILANL
;
A
#
# COMPACT_ATOMS: atom_id res chain seq x y z
N MET A 1 -14.33 -23.52 -4.10
CA MET A 1 -14.92 -22.21 -4.44
C MET A 1 -13.84 -21.14 -4.56
N ALA A 2 -13.35 -20.50 -3.49
CA ALA A 2 -12.27 -19.49 -3.57
C ALA A 2 -11.03 -19.92 -4.37
N ARG A 3 -10.44 -21.09 -4.05
CA ARG A 3 -9.26 -21.62 -4.75
C ARG A 3 -9.49 -21.79 -6.25
N ASP A 4 -10.67 -22.26 -6.64
CA ASP A 4 -11.02 -22.50 -8.05
C ASP A 4 -11.18 -21.17 -8.81
N ARG A 5 -11.61 -20.09 -8.12
CA ARG A 5 -11.63 -18.74 -8.71
C ARG A 5 -10.21 -18.23 -8.98
N ILE A 6 -9.31 -18.40 -8.02
CA ILE A 6 -7.89 -18.04 -8.18
C ILE A 6 -7.28 -18.84 -9.33
N ALA A 7 -7.47 -20.17 -9.34
CA ALA A 7 -6.95 -21.05 -10.38
C ALA A 7 -7.41 -20.63 -11.78
N ARG A 8 -8.71 -20.35 -11.97
CA ARG A 8 -9.24 -19.89 -13.27
C ARG A 8 -8.61 -18.59 -13.78
N ILE A 9 -8.20 -17.68 -12.90
CA ILE A 9 -7.50 -16.45 -13.33
C ILE A 9 -6.04 -16.75 -13.63
N VAL A 10 -5.36 -17.49 -12.76
CA VAL A 10 -3.94 -17.85 -12.93
C VAL A 10 -3.72 -18.73 -14.16
N GLU A 11 -4.68 -19.58 -14.53
CA GLU A 11 -4.63 -20.37 -15.76
C GLU A 11 -4.56 -19.49 -17.02
N LYS A 12 -5.20 -18.30 -17.02
CA LYS A 12 -5.09 -17.36 -18.13
C LYS A 12 -3.65 -16.85 -18.30
N TRP A 13 -2.90 -16.72 -17.20
CA TRP A 13 -1.52 -16.26 -17.22
C TRP A 13 -0.57 -17.21 -17.97
N LEU A 14 -0.94 -18.49 -18.13
CA LEU A 14 -0.13 -19.47 -18.86
C LEU A 14 0.21 -19.02 -20.28
N LEU A 15 -0.70 -18.29 -20.93
CA LEU A 15 -0.52 -17.86 -22.32
C LEU A 15 -0.05 -16.41 -22.44
N VAL A 16 -0.43 -15.55 -21.48
CA VAL A 16 -0.27 -14.08 -21.62
C VAL A 16 0.65 -13.44 -20.59
N GLU A 17 0.94 -14.11 -19.48
CA GLU A 17 1.73 -13.54 -18.37
C GLU A 17 2.75 -14.54 -17.80
N PRO A 18 3.69 -15.04 -18.61
CA PRO A 18 4.62 -16.10 -18.20
C PRO A 18 5.45 -15.75 -16.95
N LEU A 19 5.95 -14.51 -16.83
CA LEU A 19 6.68 -14.08 -15.63
C LEU A 19 5.79 -13.98 -14.39
N LEU A 20 4.55 -13.48 -14.52
CA LEU A 20 3.60 -13.47 -13.38
C LEU A 20 3.23 -14.89 -12.95
N LEU A 21 3.01 -15.80 -13.90
CA LEU A 21 2.74 -17.20 -13.61
C LEU A 21 3.92 -17.86 -12.88
N ALA A 22 5.14 -17.71 -13.38
CA ALA A 22 6.33 -18.27 -12.76
C ALA A 22 6.53 -17.73 -11.34
N THR A 23 6.29 -16.43 -11.16
CA THR A 23 6.33 -15.77 -9.86
C THR A 23 5.29 -16.34 -8.91
N TRP A 24 4.03 -16.41 -9.35
CA TRP A 24 2.92 -16.92 -8.54
C TRP A 24 3.14 -18.37 -8.10
N THR A 25 3.58 -19.22 -9.04
CA THR A 25 3.82 -20.65 -8.80
C THR A 25 5.10 -20.93 -8.01
N SER A 26 5.97 -19.92 -7.80
CA SER A 26 7.09 -20.04 -6.87
C SER A 26 6.66 -20.03 -5.39
N HIS A 27 5.39 -19.70 -5.11
CA HIS A 27 4.82 -19.61 -3.78
C HIS A 27 3.76 -20.68 -3.52
N ALA A 28 3.66 -21.15 -2.28
CA ALA A 28 2.59 -22.04 -1.87
C ALA A 28 1.29 -21.23 -1.64
N LEU A 29 0.22 -21.58 -2.36
CA LEU A 29 -1.11 -20.99 -2.18
C LEU A 29 -1.83 -21.67 -1.00
N VAL A 30 -2.12 -20.92 0.06
CA VAL A 30 -2.64 -21.44 1.34
C VAL A 30 -3.93 -20.70 1.74
N SER A 31 -4.97 -21.48 2.05
CA SER A 31 -6.19 -20.93 2.66
C SER A 31 -5.94 -20.61 4.13
N GLU A 32 -6.15 -19.36 4.53
CA GLU A 32 -6.00 -18.89 5.90
C GLU A 32 -7.22 -18.03 6.28
N PRO A 33 -8.27 -18.61 6.88
CA PRO A 33 -9.47 -17.85 7.24
C PRO A 33 -9.25 -16.83 8.37
N ARG A 34 -8.13 -16.90 9.09
CA ARG A 34 -7.83 -16.02 10.24
C ARG A 34 -7.34 -14.63 9.84
N ILE A 35 -6.88 -14.46 8.60
CA ILE A 35 -6.49 -13.15 8.08
C ILE A 35 -7.70 -12.44 7.47
N GLN A 36 -7.63 -11.13 7.34
CA GLN A 36 -8.72 -10.34 6.80
C GLN A 36 -8.79 -10.42 5.27
N THR A 37 -7.65 -10.59 4.59
CA THR A 37 -7.53 -10.38 3.14
C THR A 37 -6.64 -11.44 2.47
N ILE A 38 -5.84 -11.05 1.48
CA ILE A 38 -4.76 -11.84 0.89
C ILE A 38 -3.42 -11.19 1.23
N ARG A 39 -2.40 -12.00 1.52
CA ARG A 39 -1.04 -11.52 1.81
C ARG A 39 0.02 -12.47 1.28
N VAL A 40 1.23 -11.94 1.19
CA VAL A 40 2.43 -12.68 0.82
C VAL A 40 3.43 -12.63 1.98
N GLN A 41 3.90 -13.80 2.39
CA GLN A 41 4.95 -13.93 3.39
C GLN A 41 5.61 -15.31 3.30
N ARG A 42 6.92 -15.40 3.59
CA ARG A 42 7.66 -16.66 3.77
C ARG A 42 7.40 -17.72 2.66
N GLY A 43 7.42 -17.29 1.40
CA GLY A 43 7.17 -18.18 0.25
C GLY A 43 5.74 -18.70 0.14
N ARG A 44 4.77 -18.05 0.80
CA ARG A 44 3.34 -18.38 0.77
C ARG A 44 2.52 -17.19 0.29
N ILE A 45 1.46 -17.51 -0.44
CA ILE A 45 0.35 -16.61 -0.71
C ILE A 45 -0.81 -17.12 0.16
N GLU A 46 -1.07 -16.42 1.25
CA GLU A 46 -2.16 -16.74 2.17
C GLU A 46 -3.38 -15.92 1.83
N TYR A 47 -4.55 -16.54 1.72
CA TYR A 47 -5.80 -15.85 1.41
C TYR A 47 -6.92 -16.27 2.35
N ASN A 48 -7.75 -15.31 2.76
CA ASN A 48 -9.05 -15.59 3.35
C ASN A 48 -10.04 -16.00 2.25
N PRO A 49 -10.61 -17.23 2.28
CA PRO A 49 -11.58 -17.68 1.28
C PRO A 49 -12.81 -16.77 1.16
N GLU A 50 -13.29 -16.23 2.28
CA GLU A 50 -14.47 -15.37 2.33
C GLU A 50 -14.21 -14.03 1.62
N PHE A 51 -13.02 -13.46 1.83
CA PHE A 51 -12.57 -12.27 1.09
C PHE A 51 -12.54 -12.52 -0.41
N ILE A 52 -11.91 -13.63 -0.84
CA ILE A 52 -11.81 -13.99 -2.26
C ILE A 52 -13.19 -14.22 -2.89
N GLU A 53 -14.11 -14.84 -2.16
CA GLU A 53 -15.46 -15.15 -2.66
C GLU A 53 -16.32 -13.91 -2.88
N GLN A 54 -16.08 -12.84 -2.13
CA GLN A 54 -16.82 -11.59 -2.26
C GLN A 54 -16.29 -10.64 -3.35
N LEU A 55 -15.07 -10.86 -3.85
CA LEU A 55 -14.54 -10.06 -4.96
C LEU A 55 -15.26 -10.37 -6.27
N SER A 56 -15.44 -9.37 -7.13
CA SER A 56 -15.76 -9.62 -8.55
C SER A 56 -14.55 -10.26 -9.25
N ASP A 57 -14.75 -10.92 -10.39
CA ASP A 57 -13.62 -11.52 -11.13
C ASP A 57 -12.59 -10.46 -11.55
N ARG A 58 -13.06 -9.24 -11.87
CA ARG A 58 -12.21 -8.10 -12.22
C ARG A 58 -11.36 -7.62 -11.04
N HIS A 59 -11.96 -7.46 -9.86
CA HIS A 59 -11.23 -7.08 -8.65
C HIS A 59 -10.28 -8.19 -8.20
N LEU A 60 -10.70 -9.46 -8.28
CA LEU A 60 -9.84 -10.58 -7.97
C LEU A 60 -8.62 -10.60 -8.89
N GLU A 61 -8.80 -10.45 -10.20
CA GLU A 61 -7.70 -10.41 -11.16
C GLU A 61 -6.70 -9.27 -10.86
N ALA A 62 -7.21 -8.07 -10.56
CA ALA A 62 -6.38 -6.95 -10.14
C ALA A 62 -5.60 -7.26 -8.84
N THR A 63 -6.25 -7.84 -7.84
CA THR A 63 -5.63 -8.20 -6.56
C THR A 63 -4.53 -9.25 -6.75
N LEU A 64 -4.77 -10.31 -7.52
CA LEU A 64 -3.75 -11.34 -7.77
C LEU A 64 -2.55 -10.77 -8.52
N ARG A 65 -2.79 -9.90 -9.50
CA ARG A 65 -1.72 -9.19 -10.22
C ARG A 65 -0.91 -8.29 -9.29
N PHE A 66 -1.57 -7.59 -8.36
CA PHE A 66 -0.93 -6.72 -7.38
C PHE A 66 0.00 -7.51 -6.47
N GLU A 67 -0.45 -8.65 -5.93
CA GLU A 67 0.38 -9.52 -5.10
C GLU A 67 1.54 -10.17 -5.88
N ALA A 68 1.30 -10.62 -7.12
CA ALA A 68 2.36 -11.17 -7.97
C ALA A 68 3.47 -10.13 -8.24
N LEU A 69 3.12 -8.87 -8.49
CA LEU A 69 4.11 -7.82 -8.68
C LEU A 69 4.77 -7.38 -7.38
N ARG A 70 4.06 -7.43 -6.25
CA ARG A 70 4.66 -7.23 -4.93
C ARG A 70 5.77 -8.25 -4.66
N ILE A 71 5.55 -9.50 -5.05
CA ILE A 71 6.56 -10.56 -5.02
C ILE A 71 7.73 -10.23 -5.95
N LEU A 72 7.47 -9.89 -7.22
CA LEU A 72 8.52 -9.59 -8.20
C LEU A 72 9.42 -8.43 -7.78
N LEU A 73 8.84 -7.41 -7.14
CA LEU A 73 9.61 -6.29 -6.57
C LEU A 73 10.27 -6.64 -5.23
N LYS A 74 10.16 -7.90 -4.79
CA LYS A 74 10.75 -8.44 -3.55
C LYS A 74 10.34 -7.70 -2.28
N HIS A 75 9.24 -6.95 -2.28
CA HIS A 75 8.83 -6.17 -1.10
C HIS A 75 8.73 -7.02 0.18
N PRO A 76 8.17 -8.24 0.15
CA PRO A 76 8.10 -9.11 1.33
C PRO A 76 9.45 -9.70 1.79
N TYR A 77 10.47 -9.67 0.92
CA TYR A 77 11.71 -10.47 1.06
C TYR A 77 12.99 -9.65 1.18
N SER A 78 12.95 -8.37 0.84
CA SER A 78 14.13 -7.48 0.93
C SER A 78 13.84 -6.17 1.67
N ARG A 79 12.57 -5.82 1.87
CA ARG A 79 12.15 -4.49 2.35
C ARG A 79 11.48 -4.50 3.71
N ARG A 80 11.89 -5.41 4.61
CA ARG A 80 11.47 -5.35 6.00
C ARG A 80 11.90 -4.01 6.62
N GLN A 81 10.95 -3.26 7.15
CA GLN A 81 11.19 -2.02 7.88
C GLN A 81 10.51 -2.05 9.25
N ALA A 82 10.83 -1.06 10.10
CA ALA A 82 10.32 -1.00 11.47
C ALA A 82 8.80 -0.73 11.53
N HIS A 83 8.27 0.09 10.62
CA HIS A 83 6.87 0.51 10.62
C HIS A 83 6.06 -0.29 9.60
N SER A 84 5.34 -1.32 10.06
CA SER A 84 4.57 -2.25 9.23
C SER A 84 3.53 -1.57 8.34
N ALA A 85 2.66 -0.72 8.91
CA ALA A 85 1.65 0.00 8.14
C ALA A 85 2.27 0.90 7.07
N ILE A 86 3.33 1.64 7.41
CA ILE A 86 4.08 2.48 6.46
C ILE A 86 4.71 1.64 5.36
N SER A 87 5.26 0.47 5.68
CA SER A 87 5.83 -0.47 4.70
C SER A 87 4.77 -0.93 3.70
N TYR A 88 3.58 -1.27 4.20
CA TYR A 88 2.47 -1.65 3.35
C TYR A 88 2.03 -0.48 2.44
N ALA A 89 1.89 0.72 3.00
CA ALA A 89 1.55 1.92 2.27
C ALA A 89 2.58 2.25 1.17
N ALA A 90 3.87 2.20 1.48
CA ALA A 90 4.95 2.43 0.53
C ALA A 90 4.97 1.39 -0.60
N SER A 91 4.75 0.11 -0.27
CA SER A 91 4.58 -0.98 -1.24
C SER A 91 3.38 -0.72 -2.17
N ASN A 92 2.24 -0.30 -1.60
CA ASN A 92 1.03 -0.02 -2.37
C ASN A 92 1.20 1.16 -3.31
N LEU A 93 1.81 2.26 -2.83
CA LEU A 93 2.13 3.42 -3.67
C LEU A 93 3.04 3.02 -4.83
N THR A 94 4.13 2.30 -4.53
CA THR A 94 5.06 1.81 -5.56
C THR A 94 4.32 1.04 -6.64
N LEU A 95 3.48 0.07 -6.27
CA LEU A 95 2.76 -0.76 -7.21
C LEU A 95 1.69 0.00 -8.00
N GLN A 96 0.93 0.87 -7.34
CA GLN A 96 -0.19 1.58 -7.95
C GLN A 96 0.26 2.63 -8.99
N GLU A 97 1.45 3.21 -8.85
CA GLU A 97 2.04 4.10 -9.86
C GLU A 97 2.24 3.43 -11.22
N TYR A 98 2.54 2.12 -11.23
CA TYR A 98 2.73 1.35 -12.45
C TYR A 98 1.48 0.61 -12.90
N LEU A 99 0.69 0.08 -11.96
CA LEU A 99 -0.45 -0.77 -12.29
C LEU A 99 -1.71 0.00 -12.61
N GLN A 100 -1.96 1.12 -11.91
CA GLN A 100 -3.15 1.96 -12.06
C GLN A 100 -4.44 1.14 -12.14
N THR A 101 -4.59 0.18 -11.24
CA THR A 101 -5.74 -0.71 -11.19
C THR A 101 -6.97 0.00 -10.65
N GLU A 102 -8.14 -0.63 -10.77
CA GLU A 102 -9.38 -0.20 -10.13
C GLU A 102 -9.44 -0.45 -8.63
N LEU A 103 -8.45 -1.12 -8.06
CA LEU A 103 -8.36 -1.26 -6.62
C LEU A 103 -8.21 0.13 -6.01
N PRO A 104 -8.88 0.42 -4.89
CA PRO A 104 -8.87 1.73 -4.26
C PRO A 104 -7.56 2.01 -3.49
N PHE A 105 -6.42 1.78 -4.14
CA PHE A 105 -5.12 2.23 -3.68
C PHE A 105 -4.90 3.69 -4.12
N PRO A 106 -4.44 4.57 -3.23
CA PRO A 106 -4.09 5.93 -3.64
C PRO A 106 -2.84 5.91 -4.52
N ARG A 107 -2.69 6.92 -5.38
CA ARG A 107 -1.42 7.23 -6.04
C ARG A 107 -0.58 8.17 -5.19
N ALA A 108 0.70 8.30 -5.52
CA ALA A 108 1.61 9.19 -4.82
C ALA A 108 1.10 10.64 -4.82
N ARG A 109 0.62 11.13 -5.96
CA ARG A 109 0.00 12.45 -6.06
C ARG A 109 -1.23 12.64 -5.17
N ASP A 110 -2.00 11.60 -4.89
CA ASP A 110 -3.21 11.69 -4.07
C ASP A 110 -2.83 11.83 -2.59
N VAL A 111 -1.69 11.25 -2.18
CA VAL A 111 -1.15 11.32 -0.82
C VAL A 111 -0.29 12.57 -0.59
N PHE A 112 0.57 12.91 -1.55
CA PHE A 112 1.58 13.96 -1.39
C PHE A 112 1.22 15.29 -2.08
N GLY A 113 0.19 15.31 -2.94
CA GLY A 113 -0.33 16.53 -3.57
C GLY A 113 0.49 17.06 -4.75
N ASP A 114 1.52 16.34 -5.21
CA ASP A 114 2.42 16.80 -6.28
C ASP A 114 2.86 15.63 -7.17
N ARG A 115 2.97 15.89 -8.49
CA ARG A 115 3.42 14.94 -9.51
C ARG A 115 4.89 14.58 -9.39
N ARG A 116 5.72 15.39 -8.71
CA ARG A 116 7.13 15.06 -8.46
C ARG A 116 7.30 13.75 -7.68
N TYR A 117 6.26 13.33 -6.97
CA TYR A 117 6.23 12.08 -6.21
C TYR A 117 5.79 10.89 -7.06
N ASP A 118 5.36 11.08 -8.31
CA ASP A 118 4.95 9.97 -9.17
C ASP A 118 6.16 9.04 -9.49
N GLN A 119 5.88 7.75 -9.64
CA GLN A 119 6.82 6.72 -10.11
C GLN A 119 8.14 6.60 -9.32
N GLN A 120 8.13 6.94 -8.03
CA GLN A 120 9.27 6.73 -7.14
C GLN A 120 9.35 5.28 -6.63
N PHE A 121 10.47 4.93 -6.02
CA PHE A 121 10.73 3.61 -5.44
C PHE A 121 10.21 3.49 -4.00
N PHE A 122 10.11 2.25 -3.52
CA PHE A 122 9.56 1.94 -2.20
C PHE A 122 10.26 2.70 -1.06
N GLU A 123 11.60 2.77 -1.01
CA GLU A 123 12.30 3.45 0.10
C GLU A 123 11.98 4.94 0.13
N PHE A 124 11.86 5.57 -1.04
CA PHE A 124 11.46 6.97 -1.12
C PHE A 124 10.07 7.17 -0.49
N TYR A 125 9.08 6.35 -0.86
CA TYR A 125 7.75 6.47 -0.26
C TYR A 125 7.74 6.13 1.23
N TYR A 126 8.51 5.13 1.64
CA TYR A 126 8.63 4.76 3.05
C TYR A 126 9.15 5.93 3.88
N HIS A 127 10.24 6.59 3.45
CA HIS A 127 10.78 7.76 4.14
C HIS A 127 9.83 8.95 4.12
N GLN A 128 9.22 9.26 2.97
CA GLN A 128 8.27 10.37 2.86
C GLN A 128 7.02 10.19 3.75
N LEU A 129 6.56 8.95 3.95
CA LEU A 129 5.44 8.65 4.85
C LEU A 129 5.89 8.72 6.32
N LEU A 130 7.08 8.20 6.64
CA LEU A 130 7.64 8.24 7.99
C LEU A 130 7.84 9.69 8.49
N ASP A 131 8.34 10.58 7.63
CA ASP A 131 8.54 12.00 7.94
C ASP A 131 7.21 12.74 8.20
N ARG A 132 6.09 12.27 7.62
CA ARG A 132 4.76 12.85 7.86
C ARG A 132 4.14 12.38 9.17
N GLU A 133 4.39 11.14 9.57
CA GLU A 133 3.93 10.59 10.86
C GLU A 133 4.81 11.06 12.03
N SER A 134 6.04 11.48 11.73
CA SER A 134 6.99 12.04 12.69
C SER A 134 7.05 13.56 12.51
N PRO A 135 6.11 14.36 13.05
CA PRO A 135 6.27 15.81 13.04
C PRO A 135 7.54 16.11 13.81
N THR A 136 8.59 16.48 13.07
CA THR A 136 9.86 16.88 13.66
C THR A 136 9.55 18.09 14.53
N TRP A 137 9.63 17.93 15.86
CA TRP A 137 9.77 19.08 16.72
C TRP A 137 10.98 19.87 16.23
N PRO A 138 10.87 21.20 16.00
CA PRO A 138 12.04 21.97 15.63
C PRO A 138 13.06 21.80 16.75
N THR A 139 14.22 21.22 16.43
CA THR A 139 15.39 21.30 17.28
C THR A 139 15.71 22.78 17.44
N THR A 140 15.21 23.39 18.52
CA THR A 140 15.78 24.63 19.03
C THR A 140 17.23 24.35 19.36
N SER A 141 18.13 24.75 18.48
CA SER A 141 19.51 25.06 18.85
C SER A 141 19.46 26.05 20.01
N PRO A 142 20.07 25.78 21.17
CA PRO A 142 20.32 26.82 22.13
C PRO A 142 21.51 27.63 21.62
N GLU A 143 21.21 28.74 20.94
CA GLU A 143 22.15 29.87 20.91
C GLU A 143 22.32 30.37 22.35
N GLU A 144 23.57 30.44 22.77
CA GLU A 144 24.00 31.16 23.95
C GLU A 144 23.59 32.63 23.84
N THR A 145 22.62 33.05 24.65
CA THR A 145 22.58 34.44 25.12
C THR A 145 22.21 34.46 26.59
N ALA A 146 23.24 34.64 27.42
CA ALA A 146 23.11 35.16 28.76
C ALA A 146 22.61 36.61 28.69
N SER A 147 21.52 36.94 29.40
CA SER A 147 21.45 38.08 30.35
C SER A 147 20.02 38.39 30.83
N VAL A 148 19.82 38.17 32.14
CA VAL A 148 19.23 39.07 33.16
C VAL A 148 17.99 39.91 32.77
N ALA A 149 16.85 39.64 33.42
CA ALA A 149 16.29 40.53 34.47
C ALA A 149 14.88 40.09 34.89
N SER A 150 14.73 39.79 36.19
CA SER A 150 13.45 39.67 36.90
C SER A 150 12.79 41.04 37.05
N GLY A 151 11.48 41.10 36.80
CA GLY A 151 10.63 42.26 37.10
C GLY A 151 9.18 41.84 37.22
N ALA A 152 8.71 41.72 38.45
CA ALA A 152 7.32 41.45 38.80
C ALA A 152 6.44 42.69 38.54
N GLY A 153 5.23 42.47 38.01
CA GLY A 153 4.22 43.52 37.83
C GLY A 153 2.84 42.90 37.63
N THR A 154 2.07 42.84 38.72
CA THR A 154 0.64 42.54 38.80
C THR A 154 -0.20 43.65 38.15
N GLY A 155 -1.28 43.27 37.48
CA GLY A 155 -2.30 44.20 36.98
C GLY A 155 -3.49 43.45 36.39
N GLU A 156 -4.52 43.25 37.22
CA GLU A 156 -5.87 42.84 36.80
C GLU A 156 -6.63 44.05 36.23
N ALA A 157 -7.44 43.86 35.18
CA ALA A 157 -8.75 44.50 35.01
C ALA A 157 -9.52 43.93 33.80
N GLU A 158 -10.59 43.22 34.18
CA GLU A 158 -11.89 42.93 33.56
C GLU A 158 -12.33 43.43 32.16
N ALA A 159 -12.98 42.47 31.48
CA ALA A 159 -14.33 42.48 30.89
C ALA A 159 -14.73 43.43 29.75
N ALA A 160 -15.17 42.82 28.63
CA ALA A 160 -16.42 43.20 27.96
C ALA A 160 -17.00 42.02 27.16
N LEU A 161 -18.29 41.80 27.38
CA LEU A 161 -19.20 40.78 26.82
C LEU A 161 -19.77 41.21 25.46
N ALA A 162 -20.12 40.24 24.61
CA ALA A 162 -21.42 40.12 23.88
C ALA A 162 -21.39 38.87 22.98
N SER A 163 -22.23 37.84 23.25
CA SER A 163 -23.54 37.56 22.60
C SER A 163 -23.47 37.56 21.07
N GLY A 164 -23.95 36.58 20.31
CA GLY A 164 -24.79 35.40 20.46
C GLY A 164 -24.98 34.87 19.02
N SER A 165 -25.24 33.59 18.74
CA SER A 165 -26.61 33.15 18.45
C SER A 165 -26.53 31.72 17.88
N SER A 166 -27.39 30.86 18.41
CA SER A 166 -27.66 29.51 17.93
C SER A 166 -28.39 29.52 16.59
N GLY A 167 -28.07 28.57 15.72
CA GLY A 167 -28.81 28.32 14.47
C GLY A 167 -28.80 26.83 14.15
N SER A 168 -29.71 26.08 14.76
CA SER A 168 -30.07 24.73 14.33
C SER A 168 -31.03 24.85 13.14
N SER A 169 -30.75 24.16 12.05
CA SER A 169 -31.70 24.00 10.95
C SER A 169 -31.48 22.64 10.29
N GLN A 170 -32.36 21.71 10.65
CA GLN A 170 -32.67 20.54 9.85
C GLN A 170 -33.32 20.99 8.53
N SER A 171 -32.91 20.39 7.43
CA SER A 171 -33.70 20.34 6.20
C SER A 171 -33.44 19.00 5.53
N GLU A 172 -34.52 18.23 5.38
CA GLU A 172 -34.61 16.99 4.61
C GLU A 172 -34.86 17.28 3.12
N SER A 173 -34.70 16.23 2.29
CA SER A 173 -35.00 16.06 0.84
C SER A 173 -33.82 16.41 -0.08
N GLU A 174 -33.29 15.57 -0.98
CA GLU A 174 -33.86 14.44 -1.74
C GLU A 174 -32.79 13.34 -2.07
N PRO A 175 -33.20 12.14 -2.56
CA PRO A 175 -32.35 10.97 -2.68
C PRO A 175 -31.88 10.74 -4.13
N THR A 176 -30.61 10.98 -4.45
CA THR A 176 -30.03 10.47 -5.71
C THR A 176 -28.54 10.20 -5.59
N SER A 177 -28.20 8.99 -5.19
CA SER A 177 -26.98 8.31 -5.64
C SER A 177 -27.15 6.83 -5.36
N ASP A 178 -27.25 6.04 -6.44
CA ASP A 178 -27.32 4.59 -6.43
C ASP A 178 -26.16 4.03 -5.57
N PRO A 179 -26.38 3.16 -4.55
CA PRO A 179 -25.32 2.74 -3.63
C PRO A 179 -24.27 1.78 -4.24
N ARG A 180 -24.23 1.63 -5.57
CA ARG A 180 -23.56 0.49 -6.23
C ARG A 180 -22.29 0.80 -7.03
N ASP A 181 -21.84 2.05 -7.04
CA ASP A 181 -20.60 2.43 -7.77
C ASP A 181 -19.36 2.59 -6.86
N GLY A 182 -19.47 2.30 -5.57
CA GLY A 182 -18.32 2.25 -4.67
C GLY A 182 -17.61 0.91 -4.72
N PRO A 183 -16.26 0.86 -4.59
CA PRO A 183 -15.57 -0.40 -4.38
C PRO A 183 -16.18 -1.13 -3.16
N PRO A 184 -16.30 -2.47 -3.17
CA PRO A 184 -16.85 -3.21 -2.04
C PRO A 184 -16.18 -2.78 -0.74
N ASP A 185 -16.94 -2.70 0.36
CA ASP A 185 -16.41 -2.31 1.68
C ASP A 185 -15.15 -3.11 2.05
N LEU A 186 -15.07 -4.37 1.64
CA LEU A 186 -13.91 -5.24 1.82
C LEU A 186 -12.65 -4.82 1.06
N LEU A 187 -12.77 -4.18 -0.10
CA LEU A 187 -11.59 -3.60 -0.77
C LEU A 187 -10.99 -2.47 0.05
N SER A 188 -11.82 -1.71 0.79
CA SER A 188 -11.31 -0.69 1.71
C SER A 188 -10.47 -1.30 2.84
N VAL A 189 -10.75 -2.54 3.25
CA VAL A 189 -9.93 -3.26 4.24
C VAL A 189 -8.59 -3.66 3.63
N TYR A 190 -8.60 -4.17 2.40
CA TYR A 190 -7.38 -4.58 1.70
C TYR A 190 -6.47 -3.41 1.35
N THR A 191 -7.02 -2.26 0.94
CA THR A 191 -6.18 -1.14 0.48
C THR A 191 -5.74 -0.19 1.60
N ASP A 192 -6.35 -0.28 2.79
CA ASP A 192 -6.03 0.57 3.94
C ASP A 192 -4.87 0.00 4.78
N PRO A 193 -3.72 0.71 4.85
CA PRO A 193 -2.57 0.28 5.64
C PRO A 193 -2.84 0.15 7.15
N THR A 194 -3.82 0.88 7.67
CA THR A 194 -4.19 0.85 9.10
C THR A 194 -5.07 -0.34 9.47
N LYS A 195 -5.78 -0.93 8.49
CA LYS A 195 -6.68 -2.06 8.70
C LYS A 195 -5.98 -3.40 8.50
N SER A 196 -5.48 -3.66 7.29
CA SER A 196 -4.85 -4.93 6.93
C SER A 196 -3.34 -4.84 6.80
N GLY A 197 -2.77 -3.63 6.66
CA GLY A 197 -1.33 -3.46 6.38
C GLY A 197 -0.42 -4.09 7.44
N VAL A 198 -0.71 -3.86 8.72
CA VAL A 198 0.09 -4.46 9.81
C VAL A 198 0.04 -5.99 9.77
N GLU A 199 -1.14 -6.58 9.54
CA GLU A 199 -1.30 -8.04 9.41
C GLU A 199 -0.61 -8.59 8.16
N ASN A 200 -0.65 -7.85 7.05
CA ASN A 200 -0.13 -8.28 5.77
C ASN A 200 1.40 -8.19 5.67
N THR A 201 2.05 -7.39 6.52
CA THR A 201 3.51 -7.24 6.54
C THR A 201 4.18 -7.79 7.79
N ASN A 202 3.44 -8.36 8.74
CA ASN A 202 3.98 -8.79 10.05
C ASN A 202 5.11 -9.83 9.97
N GLN A 203 5.18 -10.61 8.90
CA GLN A 203 6.24 -11.59 8.66
C GLN A 203 7.02 -11.32 7.38
N TRP A 204 7.02 -10.07 6.90
CA TRP A 204 8.02 -9.64 5.93
C TRP A 204 9.38 -9.70 6.58
N ASP A 205 10.30 -10.41 5.93
CA ASP A 205 11.64 -10.62 6.45
C ASP A 205 12.61 -10.89 5.32
N ARG A 206 13.90 -10.72 5.61
CA ARG A 206 14.95 -11.00 4.62
C ARG A 206 14.94 -12.49 4.27
N ASP A 207 14.72 -12.80 3.01
CA ASP A 207 14.82 -14.16 2.46
C ASP A 207 15.69 -14.13 1.21
N GLU A 208 16.98 -14.40 1.40
CA GLU A 208 17.98 -14.36 0.32
C GLU A 208 17.73 -15.45 -0.71
N LEU A 209 17.41 -16.67 -0.26
CA LEU A 209 17.17 -17.79 -1.15
C LEU A 209 15.97 -17.53 -2.08
N LEU A 210 14.89 -16.99 -1.53
CA LEU A 210 13.72 -16.65 -2.34
C LEU A 210 13.99 -15.43 -3.22
N SER A 211 14.76 -14.44 -2.75
CA SER A 211 15.17 -13.29 -3.54
C SER A 211 16.01 -13.71 -4.75
N ASP A 212 17.02 -14.56 -4.56
CA ASP A 212 17.87 -15.10 -5.62
C ASP A 212 17.04 -15.90 -6.63
N ARG A 213 16.08 -16.70 -6.14
CA ARG A 213 15.16 -17.44 -7.01
C ARG A 213 14.32 -16.49 -7.88
N LEU A 214 13.85 -15.38 -7.33
CA LEU A 214 13.11 -14.37 -8.10
C LEU A 214 14.00 -13.69 -9.14
N ASP A 215 15.28 -13.47 -8.83
CA ASP A 215 16.25 -12.94 -9.81
C ASP A 215 16.44 -13.87 -10.99
N GLU A 216 16.54 -15.17 -10.72
CA GLU A 216 16.63 -16.16 -11.80
C GLU A 216 15.36 -16.16 -12.68
N LEU A 217 14.16 -15.98 -12.11
CA LEU A 217 12.94 -15.84 -12.90
C LEU A 217 12.98 -14.59 -13.80
N VAL A 218 13.44 -13.46 -13.27
CA VAL A 218 13.56 -12.21 -14.01
C VAL A 218 14.61 -12.31 -15.12
N LYS A 219 15.78 -12.91 -14.84
CA LYS A 219 16.84 -13.16 -15.84
C LYS A 219 16.34 -14.08 -16.95
N MET A 220 15.61 -15.14 -16.61
CA MET A 220 15.00 -16.03 -17.60
C MET A 220 13.95 -15.30 -18.46
N ALA A 221 13.14 -14.44 -17.86
CA ALA A 221 12.18 -13.62 -18.61
C ALA A 221 12.86 -12.61 -19.53
N GLN A 222 13.97 -12.02 -19.09
CA GLN A 222 14.78 -11.13 -19.91
C GLN A 222 15.38 -11.85 -21.12
N ALA A 223 15.94 -13.04 -20.90
CA ALA A 223 16.60 -13.82 -21.94
C ALA A 223 15.61 -14.34 -23.01
N ASN A 224 14.38 -14.67 -22.62
CA ASN A 224 13.36 -15.25 -23.50
C ASN A 224 12.29 -14.25 -23.97
N ASP A 225 12.45 -12.96 -23.65
CA ASP A 225 11.47 -11.90 -23.88
C ASP A 225 10.04 -12.24 -23.38
N SER A 226 9.96 -12.94 -22.25
CA SER A 226 8.71 -13.46 -21.67
C SER A 226 8.19 -12.59 -20.51
N TRP A 227 8.11 -11.28 -20.75
CA TRP A 227 7.63 -10.29 -19.77
C TRP A 227 6.10 -10.23 -19.63
N GLY A 228 5.35 -10.77 -20.59
CA GLY A 228 3.90 -10.64 -20.63
C GLY A 228 3.48 -9.18 -20.83
N SER A 229 2.54 -8.68 -20.03
CA SER A 229 2.08 -7.29 -20.10
C SER A 229 2.84 -6.32 -19.19
N ILE A 230 3.95 -6.74 -18.60
CA ILE A 230 4.79 -5.85 -17.77
C ILE A 230 5.46 -4.80 -18.68
N GLY A 231 4.99 -3.55 -18.57
CA GLY A 231 5.46 -2.43 -19.40
C GLY A 231 6.86 -1.91 -19.04
N GLY A 232 7.46 -1.13 -19.95
CA GLY A 232 8.87 -0.71 -19.91
C GLY A 232 9.34 -0.10 -18.58
N LYS A 233 8.62 0.87 -18.02
CA LYS A 233 9.02 1.50 -16.74
C LYS A 233 9.00 0.53 -15.55
N LEU A 234 7.98 -0.34 -15.49
CA LEU A 234 7.91 -1.37 -14.45
C LEU A 234 8.99 -2.43 -14.65
N ARG A 235 9.30 -2.79 -15.91
CA ARG A 235 10.43 -3.65 -16.25
C ARG A 235 11.76 -3.06 -15.80
N GLU A 236 12.01 -1.77 -16.04
CA GLU A 236 13.20 -1.06 -15.54
C GLU A 236 13.29 -1.14 -14.01
N GLN A 237 12.17 -0.91 -13.31
CA GLN A 237 12.11 -1.02 -11.86
C GLN A 237 12.38 -2.45 -11.35
N ILE A 238 11.87 -3.47 -12.03
CA ILE A 238 12.15 -4.87 -11.70
C ILE A 238 13.64 -5.19 -11.92
N LEU A 239 14.21 -4.75 -13.04
CA LEU A 239 15.63 -4.95 -13.35
C LEU A 239 16.57 -4.21 -12.39
N ALA A 240 16.15 -3.06 -11.86
CA ALA A 240 16.92 -2.32 -10.86
C ALA A 240 16.97 -3.02 -9.49
N ASN A 241 16.16 -4.07 -9.26
CA ASN A 241 16.16 -4.88 -8.05
C ASN A 241 16.93 -6.21 -8.19
N LEU A 242 17.56 -6.47 -9.35
CA LEU A 242 18.44 -7.61 -9.58
C LEU A 242 19.76 -7.51 -8.81
#